data_AF-A0A9D9D6Z3-F1
#
_entry.id   AF-A0A9D9D6Z3-F1
#
_cell.length_a   1.000
_cell.length_b   1.000
_cell.length_c   1.000
_cell.angle_alpha   90.00
_cell.angle_beta   90.00
_cell.angle_gamma   90.00
#
_symmetry.space_group_name_H-M   'P 1'
#
loop_
_entity.id
_entity.type
_entity.pdbx_description
1 polymer ?
#
loop_
_entity_poly.entity_id
_entity_poly.type
_entity_poly.pdbx_seq_one_letter_code
_entity_poly.pdbx_strand_id
1 'polypeptide(L)' 'MPLTRSELEQFILKTKKEIEDLRNQEWNTTDPKELKKLKRKRKQLQYLQLWHLSQLENLED' A
#
# COMPACT_ATOMS: atom_id res chain seq x y z
N MET A 1 -11.76 -8.06 16.45
CA MET A 1 -11.36 -6.77 17.05
C MET A 1 -11.16 -5.80 15.90
N PRO A 2 -11.81 -4.62 15.90
CA PRO A 2 -11.41 -3.55 14.99
C PRO A 2 -9.93 -3.21 15.24
N LEU A 3 -9.20 -2.87 14.19
CA LEU A 3 -7.81 -2.43 14.31
C LEU A 3 -7.77 -1.15 15.16
N THR A 4 -6.81 -1.07 16.06
CA THR A 4 -6.54 0.16 16.82
C THR A 4 -5.95 1.22 15.91
N ARG A 5 -6.08 2.49 16.30
CA ARG A 5 -5.45 3.62 15.60
C ARG A 5 -3.96 3.39 15.35
N SER A 6 -3.22 2.95 16.37
CA SER A 6 -1.77 2.70 16.25
C SER A 6 -1.45 1.58 15.26
N GLU A 7 -2.28 0.53 15.17
CA GLU A 7 -2.10 -0.54 14.19
C GLU A 7 -2.38 -0.03 12.78
N LEU A 8 -3.42 0.78 12.59
CA LEU A 8 -3.72 1.41 11.29
C LEU A 8 -2.59 2.32 10.82
N GLU A 9 -2.05 3.17 11.70
CA GLU A 9 -0.90 4.03 11.38
C GLU A 9 0.32 3.20 10.97
N GLN A 10 0.62 2.12 11.70
CA GLN A 10 1.71 1.21 11.33
C GLN A 10 1.47 0.52 9.99
N PHE A 11 0.24 0.07 9.71
CA PHE A 11 -0.09 -0.52 8.42
C PHE A 11 0.02 0.49 7.28
N ILE A 12 -0.44 1.72 7.47
CA ILE A 12 -0.30 2.79 6.47
C ILE A 12 1.18 3.06 6.15
N LEU A 13 2.03 3.16 7.18
CA LEU A 13 3.48 3.35 7.00
C LEU A 13 4.12 2.18 6.27
N LYS A 14 3.79 0.94 6.65
CA LYS A 14 4.30 -0.27 6.00
C LYS A 14 3.87 -0.34 4.54
N THR A 15 2.58 -0.12 4.27
CA THR A 15 2.03 -0.13 2.90
C THR A 15 2.64 0.99 2.05
N LYS A 16 2.89 2.17 2.62
CA LYS A 16 3.57 3.27 1.92
C LYS A 16 4.98 2.87 1.48
N LYS A 17 5.76 2.27 2.38
CA LYS A 17 7.11 1.79 2.07
C LYS A 17 7.08 0.72 0.98
N GLU A 18 6.17 -0.25 1.08
CA GLU A 18 6.08 -1.32 0.07
C GLU A 18 5.64 -0.79 -1.32
N ILE A 19 4.76 0.22 -1.37
CA ILE A 19 4.43 0.91 -2.62
C ILE A 19 5.65 1.59 -3.24
N GLU A 20 6.49 2.23 -2.43
CA GLU A 20 7.71 2.90 -2.87
C GLU A 20 8.75 1.90 -3.38
N ASP A 21 8.96 0.80 -2.66
CA ASP A 21 9.82 -0.30 -3.10
C ASP A 21 9.35 -0.89 -4.43
N LEU A 22 8.04 -1.07 -4.63
CA LEU A 22 7.49 -1.52 -5.90
C LEU A 22 7.70 -0.51 -7.03
N ARG A 23 7.62 0.80 -6.77
CA ARG A 23 7.93 1.82 -7.79
C ARG A 23 9.40 1.76 -8.20
N ASN A 24 10.30 1.54 -7.25
CA ASN A 24 11.72 1.36 -7.52
C ASN A 24 11.96 0.08 -8.35
N GLN A 25 11.26 -1.00 -8.06
CA GLN A 25 11.33 -2.23 -8.87
C GLN A 25 10.74 -2.05 -10.27
N GLU A 26 9.62 -1.33 -10.41
CA GLU A 26 9.02 -0.98 -11.70
C GLU A 26 10.02 -0.19 -12.57
N TRP A 27 10.75 0.76 -11.99
CA TRP A 27 11.72 1.59 -12.70
C TRP A 27 12.92 0.80 -13.22
N ASN A 28 13.38 -0.19 -12.44
CA ASN A 28 14.56 -0.99 -12.76
C ASN A 28 14.25 -2.26 -13.57
N THR A 29 12.98 -2.59 -13.79
CA THR A 29 12.56 -3.80 -14.49
C THR A 29 12.47 -3.58 -15.99
N THR A 30 13.17 -4.41 -16.77
CA THR A 30 13.09 -4.43 -18.23
C THR A 30 12.14 -5.51 -18.78
N ASP A 31 11.72 -6.49 -17.97
CA ASP A 31 10.76 -7.53 -18.36
C ASP A 31 9.31 -6.98 -18.32
N PRO A 32 8.60 -6.91 -19.46
CA PRO A 32 7.22 -6.46 -19.52
C PRO A 32 6.23 -7.29 -18.69
N LYS A 33 6.48 -8.60 -18.53
CA LYS A 33 5.62 -9.48 -17.72
C LYS A 33 5.78 -9.16 -16.24
N GLU A 34 7.01 -9.00 -15.79
CA GLU A 34 7.30 -8.63 -14.41
C GLU A 34 6.81 -7.21 -14.09
N LEU A 35 7.02 -6.26 -15.00
CA LEU A 35 6.49 -4.90 -14.87
C LEU A 35 4.96 -4.89 -14.69
N LYS A 36 4.24 -5.74 -15.43
CA LYS A 36 2.79 -5.88 -15.31
C LYS A 36 2.37 -6.43 -13.94
N LYS A 37 3.12 -7.39 -13.38
CA LYS A 37 2.86 -7.92 -12.03
C LYS A 37 3.12 -6.86 -10.97
N LEU A 38 4.24 -6.15 -11.04
CA LEU A 38 4.61 -5.09 -10.10
C LEU A 38 3.54 -3.99 -10.07
N LYS A 39 3.10 -3.53 -11.26
CA LYS A 39 2.00 -2.55 -11.37
C LYS A 39 0.70 -3.03 -10.75
N ARG A 40 0.35 -4.31 -10.93
CA ARG A 40 -0.86 -4.90 -10.32
C ARG A 40 -0.74 -4.93 -8.79
N LYS A 41 0.40 -5.39 -8.26
CA LYS A 41 0.66 -5.45 -6.82
C LYS A 41 0.63 -4.04 -6.20
N ARG A 42 1.26 -3.06 -6.86
CA ARG A 42 1.22 -1.66 -6.41
C ARG A 42 -0.20 -1.12 -6.35
N LYS A 43 -1.02 -1.37 -7.37
CA LYS A 43 -2.42 -0.94 -7.39
C LYS A 43 -3.23 -1.55 -6.24
N GLN A 44 -3.03 -2.83 -5.94
CA GLN A 44 -3.67 -3.51 -4.81
C GLN A 44 -3.29 -2.86 -3.47
N LEU A 45 -2.00 -2.57 -3.28
CA LEU A 45 -1.52 -1.90 -2.06
C LEU A 45 -2.05 -0.47 -1.94
N GLN A 46 -2.19 0.26 -3.04
CA GLN A 46 -2.81 1.59 -3.02
C GLN A 46 -4.27 1.53 -2.55
N TYR A 47 -5.05 0.55 -3.03
CA TYR A 47 -6.41 0.34 -2.53
C TYR A 47 -6.43 -0.03 -1.04
N LEU A 48 -5.52 -0.90 -0.60
CA LEU A 48 -5.41 -1.27 0.80
C LEU A 48 -5.04 -0.07 1.69
N GLN A 49 -4.14 0.80 1.22
CA GLN A 49 -3.79 2.03 1.94
C GLN A 49 -4.98 2.98 2.08
N LEU A 50 -5.76 3.17 1.01
CA LEU A 50 -6.97 3.98 1.05
C LEU A 50 -8.00 3.41 2.02
N TRP A 51 -8.14 2.08 2.06
CA TRP A 51 -9.00 1.42 3.04
C TRP A 51 -8.52 1.71 4.48
N HIS A 52 -7.23 1.52 4.80
CA HIS A 52 -6.71 1.85 6.13
C HIS A 52 -6.90 3.32 6.51
N LEU A 53 -6.73 4.25 5.56
CA LEU A 53 -6.98 5.67 5.79
C LEU A 53 -8.45 5.94 6.11
N SER A 54 -9.38 5.32 5.38
CA SER A 54 -10.82 5.45 5.67
C SER A 54 -11.17 4.90 7.06
N GLN A 55 -10.53 3.80 7.49
CA GLN A 55 -10.75 3.28 8.84
C GLN A 55 -10.22 4.22 9.91
N LEU A 56 -9.11 4.91 9.65
CA LEU A 56 -8.53 5.88 10.57
C LEU A 56 -9.40 7.14 10.68
N GLU A 57 -9.93 7.64 9.58
CA GLU A 57 -10.89 8.77 9.56
C GLU A 57 -12.14 8.45 10.40
N ASN A 58 -12.72 7.25 10.23
CA ASN A 58 -13.87 6.79 11.03
C ASN A 58 -13.57 6.59 12.53
N LEU A 59 -12.30 6.58 12.95
CA LEU A 59 -11.91 6.51 14.37
C LEU A 59 -11.65 7.89 14.97
N GLU A 60 -11.51 8.93 14.14
CA GLU A 60 -11.31 10.31 14.57
C GLU A 60 -12.63 11.09 14.69
N ASP A 61 -13.69 10.63 14.02
CA ASP A 61 -15.10 11.07 14.16
C ASP A 61 -15.84 10.36 15.32
#